data_AF-A0A845ZA70-F1
#
_entry.id   AF-A0A845ZA70-F1
#
_cell.length_a   1.000
_cell.length_b   1.000
_cell.length_c   1.000
_cell.angle_alpha   90.00
_cell.angle_beta   90.00
_cell.angle_gamma   90.00
#
_symmetry.space_group_name_H-M   'P 1'
#
loop_
_entity.id
_entity.type
_entity.pdbx_description
1 polymer ?
#
loop_
_entity_poly.entity_id
_entity_poly.type
_entity_poly.pdbx_seq_one_letter_code
_entity_poly.pdbx_strand_id
1 'polypeptide(L)'
;MTRFIHNQFAKQYLIELLSNRGQVETSKDISGEIRQADVYFIPYTQTPENLFNLGILEKIAANLCIIEPFRNSVTPREIRSCLGKLFDICAGLEREVNRKNQKTTKTDLPLLWIITPTISQAIISGVSAVNDTECNSPGIYTLGKILRTKIIAVHQLKKSGETLWLRILGRGQVQKEAIEELRNLSVENPLRFNVLELVYNLLTMLELNRGLEPEDRELIMELSPLYLERLENATQKGRQEGKQEGRQEGKRLIVENLLRVRFGSLDEELLGIIEQLLALPSEELSRLILELSREELLTKFI
;
A
#
# COMPACT_ATOMS: atom_id res chain seq x y z
N MET A 1 0.07 11.94 21.12
CA MET A 1 0.37 10.54 20.73
C MET A 1 -0.21 10.18 19.36
N THR A 2 -1.44 10.56 19.02
CA THR A 2 -2.04 10.33 17.69
C THR A 2 -1.20 10.87 16.53
N ARG A 3 -0.56 12.04 16.69
CA ARG A 3 0.37 12.60 15.68
C ARG A 3 1.49 11.63 15.29
N PHE A 4 2.02 10.85 16.25
CA PHE A 4 3.07 9.86 15.96
C PHE A 4 2.52 8.69 15.14
N ILE A 5 1.34 8.19 15.51
CA ILE A 5 0.64 7.10 14.79
C ILE A 5 0.37 7.52 13.34
N HIS A 6 -0.16 8.74 13.13
CA HIS A 6 -0.40 9.28 11.79
C HIS A 6 0.87 9.49 10.97
N ASN A 7 1.98 9.92 11.60
CA ASN A 7 3.28 10.04 10.92
C ASN A 7 3.78 8.65 10.47
N GLN A 8 3.74 7.66 11.36
CA GLN A 8 4.13 6.29 11.02
C GLN A 8 3.27 5.70 9.90
N PHE A 9 1.95 5.89 9.95
CA PHE A 9 1.04 5.51 8.88
C PHE A 9 1.43 6.18 7.56
N ALA A 10 1.65 7.50 7.54
CA ALA A 10 2.01 8.22 6.32
C ALA A 10 3.32 7.70 5.70
N LYS A 11 4.32 7.34 6.52
CA LYS A 11 5.59 6.74 6.06
C LYS A 11 5.37 5.37 5.42
N GLN A 12 4.69 4.46 6.12
CA GLN A 12 4.40 3.12 5.59
C GLN A 12 3.54 3.18 4.32
N TYR A 13 2.56 4.07 4.31
CA TYR A 13 1.70 4.32 3.17
C TYR A 13 2.47 4.83 1.94
N LEU A 14 3.37 5.81 2.12
CA LEU A 14 4.19 6.31 1.01
C LEU A 14 5.22 5.27 0.53
N ILE A 15 5.76 4.43 1.42
CA ILE A 15 6.59 3.28 1.01
C ILE A 15 5.79 2.36 0.10
N GLU A 16 4.60 1.94 0.53
CA GLU A 16 3.75 1.01 -0.22
C GLU A 16 3.45 1.51 -1.63
N LEU A 17 3.12 2.80 -1.78
CA LEU A 17 2.79 3.39 -3.07
C LEU A 17 4.00 3.58 -4.00
N LEU A 18 5.17 3.90 -3.43
CA LEU A 18 6.33 4.38 -4.19
C LEU A 18 7.42 3.31 -4.39
N SER A 19 7.39 2.19 -3.66
CA SER A 19 8.41 1.13 -3.73
C SER A 19 8.60 0.56 -5.14
N ASN A 20 7.52 0.41 -5.91
CA ASN A 20 7.58 -0.06 -7.31
C ASN A 20 8.01 1.03 -8.31
N ARG A 21 8.25 2.26 -7.85
CA ARG A 21 8.60 3.41 -8.70
C ARG A 21 10.01 3.92 -8.44
N GLY A 22 10.63 3.51 -7.34
CA GLY A 22 11.94 3.98 -6.96
C GLY A 22 12.36 3.53 -5.58
N GLN A 23 13.56 3.92 -5.20
CA GLN A 23 14.07 3.71 -3.85
C GLN A 23 13.41 4.70 -2.89
N VAL A 24 12.80 4.17 -1.83
CA VAL A 24 12.18 4.95 -0.75
C VAL A 24 13.03 4.81 0.51
N GLU A 25 13.54 5.92 1.03
CA GLU A 25 14.24 5.97 2.32
C GLU A 25 13.40 6.79 3.31
N THR A 26 12.90 6.14 4.36
CA THR A 26 12.20 6.84 5.44
C THR A 26 13.15 7.26 6.53
N SER A 27 12.87 8.39 7.18
CA SER A 27 13.67 8.87 8.31
C SER A 27 15.15 9.03 7.95
N LYS A 28 15.44 9.53 6.74
CA LYS A 28 16.81 9.69 6.23
C LYS A 28 17.56 10.72 7.08
N ASP A 29 18.68 10.31 7.67
CA ASP A 29 19.54 11.17 8.46
C ASP A 29 20.21 12.25 7.60
N ILE A 30 20.22 13.47 8.12
CA ILE A 30 20.85 14.62 7.49
C ILE A 30 22.17 14.90 8.19
N SER A 31 23.28 14.80 7.44
CA SER A 31 24.63 14.95 7.98
C SER A 31 24.82 16.32 8.65
N GLY A 32 25.09 16.32 9.97
CA GLY A 32 25.41 17.51 10.76
C GLY A 32 24.44 17.81 11.91
N GLU A 33 23.22 17.24 11.92
CA GLU A 33 22.24 17.39 12.99
C GLU A 33 21.39 16.12 13.17
N ILE A 34 20.76 15.93 14.34
CA ILE A 34 19.77 14.85 14.60
C ILE A 34 18.43 15.23 13.94
N ARG A 35 18.42 15.43 12.62
CA ARG A 35 17.22 15.75 11.84
C ARG A 35 17.05 14.72 10.72
N GLN A 36 15.80 14.30 10.53
CA GLN A 36 15.44 13.27 9.55
C GLN A 36 14.41 13.80 8.56
N ALA A 37 14.59 13.47 7.28
CA ALA A 37 13.55 13.64 6.27
C ALA A 37 12.53 12.50 6.39
N ASP A 38 11.24 12.81 6.37
CA ASP A 38 10.21 11.78 6.59
C ASP A 38 10.21 10.72 5.48
N VAL A 39 10.25 11.16 4.23
CA VAL A 39 10.43 10.29 3.05
C VAL A 39 11.40 10.97 2.08
N TYR A 40 12.46 10.27 1.70
CA TYR A 40 13.38 10.63 0.63
C TYR A 40 13.23 9.61 -0.50
N PHE A 41 12.89 10.08 -1.69
CA PHE A 41 12.54 9.23 -2.82
C PHE A 41 13.45 9.47 -4.01
N ILE A 42 13.98 8.39 -4.58
CA ILE A 42 14.77 8.39 -5.81
C ILE A 42 14.04 7.53 -6.85
N PRO A 43 13.55 8.09 -7.96
CA PRO A 43 12.87 7.31 -8.99
C PRO A 43 13.82 6.32 -9.67
N TYR A 44 13.29 5.19 -10.12
CA TYR A 44 14.02 4.31 -11.04
C TYR A 44 14.22 4.98 -12.39
N THR A 45 15.37 4.70 -13.03
CA THR A 45 15.69 5.19 -14.38
C THR A 45 14.77 4.61 -15.46
N GLN A 46 14.18 3.45 -15.20
CA GLN A 46 13.16 2.83 -16.04
C GLN A 46 11.97 2.46 -15.15
N THR A 47 10.82 3.05 -15.45
CA THR A 47 9.58 2.73 -14.74
C THR A 47 9.08 1.35 -15.20
N PRO A 48 8.75 0.43 -14.28
CA PRO A 48 8.14 -0.84 -14.65
C PRO A 48 6.89 -0.67 -15.51
N GLU A 49 6.70 -1.57 -16.47
CA GLU A 49 5.46 -1.62 -17.27
C GLU A 49 4.27 -2.08 -16.40
N ASN A 50 3.06 -1.62 -16.73
CA ASN A 50 1.79 -1.98 -16.06
C ASN A 50 1.61 -1.51 -14.60
N LEU A 51 2.15 -0.35 -14.24
CA LEU A 51 1.84 0.26 -12.95
C LEU A 51 0.46 0.92 -12.95
N PHE A 52 -0.26 0.78 -11.83
CA PHE A 52 -1.51 1.50 -11.60
C PHE A 52 -1.26 2.99 -11.44
N ASN A 53 -2.07 3.80 -12.09
CA ASN A 53 -1.96 5.27 -12.07
C ASN A 53 -2.10 5.82 -10.63
N LEU A 54 -1.10 6.59 -10.18
CA LEU A 54 -1.11 7.28 -8.87
C LEU A 54 -1.53 8.76 -8.96
N GLY A 55 -1.95 9.20 -10.13
CA GLY A 55 -2.41 10.55 -10.41
C GLY A 55 -1.31 11.58 -10.16
N ILE A 56 -1.61 12.58 -9.32
CA ILE A 56 -0.64 13.62 -8.96
C ILE A 56 0.57 13.03 -8.21
N LEU A 57 0.40 11.96 -7.45
CA LEU A 57 1.53 11.33 -6.75
C LEU A 57 2.53 10.72 -7.74
N GLU A 58 2.09 10.30 -8.93
CA GLU A 58 3.00 9.87 -10.01
C GLU A 58 3.84 11.04 -10.54
N LYS A 59 3.24 12.24 -10.67
CA LYS A 59 3.97 13.45 -11.06
C LYS A 59 4.99 13.88 -10.01
N ILE A 60 4.66 13.70 -8.72
CA ILE A 60 5.59 13.93 -7.60
C ILE A 60 6.78 12.97 -7.70
N ALA A 61 6.50 11.68 -7.92
CA ALA A 61 7.49 10.62 -8.03
C ALA A 61 8.21 10.56 -9.39
N ALA A 62 7.97 11.51 -10.30
CA ALA A 62 8.71 11.57 -11.56
C ALA A 62 10.16 12.06 -11.39
N ASN A 63 10.47 12.71 -10.26
CA ASN A 63 11.78 13.26 -9.96
C ASN A 63 12.21 12.89 -8.53
N LEU A 64 13.51 13.02 -8.26
CA LEU A 64 14.04 12.91 -6.91
C LEU A 64 13.32 13.92 -6.00
N CYS A 65 12.74 13.45 -4.90
CA CYS A 65 11.93 14.29 -4.04
C CYS A 65 12.01 13.94 -2.55
N ILE A 66 11.66 14.91 -1.73
CA ILE A 66 11.47 14.77 -0.29
C ILE A 66 9.99 15.00 -0.02
N ILE A 67 9.34 14.10 0.73
CA ILE A 67 7.93 14.22 1.09
C ILE A 67 7.81 14.33 2.61
N GLU A 68 7.18 15.41 3.07
CA GLU A 68 6.97 15.72 4.49
C GLU A 68 5.45 15.83 4.75
N PRO A 69 4.80 14.72 5.14
CA PRO A 69 3.37 14.72 5.45
C PRO A 69 3.09 15.19 6.88
N PHE A 70 2.15 16.12 7.03
CA PHE A 70 1.71 16.65 8.31
C PHE A 70 0.28 16.21 8.62
N ARG A 71 0.04 15.75 9.85
CA ARG A 71 -1.33 15.46 10.34
C ARG A 71 -2.14 16.72 10.66
N ASN A 72 -1.47 17.83 10.95
CA ASN A 72 -2.10 19.11 11.29
C ASN A 72 -1.66 20.18 10.29
N SER A 73 -2.35 21.32 10.29
CA SER A 73 -1.94 22.48 9.49
C SER A 73 -0.48 22.82 9.78
N VAL A 74 0.32 22.93 8.73
CA VAL A 74 1.74 23.23 8.87
C VAL A 74 1.93 24.65 9.42
N THR A 75 2.87 24.84 10.33
CA THR A 75 3.23 26.16 10.86
C THR A 75 4.38 26.80 10.06
N PRO A 76 4.54 28.14 10.10
CA PRO A 76 5.70 28.79 9.47
C PRO A 76 7.06 28.26 9.97
N ARG A 77 7.13 27.83 11.24
CA ARG A 77 8.34 27.21 11.80
C ARG A 77 8.61 25.85 11.17
N GLU A 78 7.59 25.01 10.99
CA GLU A 78 7.72 23.70 10.36
C GLU A 78 8.12 23.83 8.88
N ILE A 79 7.53 24.78 8.13
CA ILE A 79 7.96 25.06 6.75
C ILE A 79 9.44 25.42 6.70
N ARG A 80 9.91 26.34 7.55
CA ARG A 80 11.34 26.69 7.63
C ARG A 80 12.21 25.49 8.00
N SER A 81 11.72 24.62 8.88
CA SER A 81 12.43 23.39 9.24
C SER A 81 12.57 22.45 8.04
N CYS A 82 11.51 22.22 7.27
CA CYS A 82 11.56 21.39 6.06
C CYS A 82 12.48 22.00 4.99
N LEU A 83 12.46 23.32 4.81
CA LEU A 83 13.40 24.03 3.92
C LEU A 83 14.86 23.83 4.36
N GLY A 84 15.14 23.92 5.67
CA GLY A 84 16.48 23.63 6.20
C GLY A 84 16.94 22.22 5.83
N LYS A 85 16.09 21.21 6.07
CA LYS A 85 16.37 19.81 5.68
C LYS A 85 16.70 19.68 4.20
N LEU A 86 15.90 20.31 3.33
CA LEU A 86 16.13 20.32 1.89
C LEU A 86 17.49 20.92 1.54
N PHE A 87 17.84 22.08 2.10
CA PHE A 87 19.10 22.75 1.81
C PHE A 87 20.31 21.96 2.27
N ASP A 88 20.24 21.32 3.43
CA ASP A 88 21.33 20.47 3.93
C ASP A 88 21.56 19.26 3.02
N ILE A 89 20.48 18.63 2.54
CA ILE A 89 20.54 17.52 1.58
C ILE A 89 21.11 17.99 0.23
N CYS A 90 20.63 19.12 -0.31
CA CYS A 90 21.15 19.70 -1.55
C CYS A 90 22.65 20.01 -1.42
N ALA A 91 23.08 20.66 -0.33
CA ALA A 91 24.49 20.96 -0.08
C ALA A 91 25.34 19.67 0.06
N GLY A 92 24.76 18.59 0.58
CA GLY A 92 25.38 17.26 0.61
C GLY A 92 25.62 16.71 -0.80
N LEU A 93 24.58 16.68 -1.62
CA LEU A 93 24.65 16.19 -3.01
C LEU A 93 25.63 17.01 -3.85
N GLU A 94 25.60 18.34 -3.73
CA GLU A 94 26.54 19.22 -4.43
C GLU A 94 28.00 18.93 -4.05
N ARG A 95 28.28 18.66 -2.77
CA ARG A 95 29.62 18.25 -2.32
C ARG A 95 30.05 16.92 -2.94
N GLU A 96 29.14 15.95 -3.05
CA GLU A 96 29.44 14.66 -3.67
C GLU A 96 29.72 14.79 -5.17
N VAL A 97 28.93 15.58 -5.88
CA VAL A 97 29.11 15.83 -7.31
C VAL A 97 30.44 16.56 -7.58
N ASN A 98 30.75 17.58 -6.78
CA ASN A 98 32.02 18.30 -6.86
C ASN A 98 33.23 17.39 -6.61
N ARG A 99 33.14 16.47 -5.64
CA ARG A 99 34.20 15.46 -5.39
C ARG A 99 34.39 14.50 -6.56
N LYS A 100 33.33 14.19 -7.30
CA LYS A 100 33.36 13.29 -8.47
C LYS A 100 33.67 14.00 -9.79
N ASN A 101 33.90 15.33 -9.79
CA ASN A 101 34.07 16.16 -11.00
C ASN A 101 32.97 15.95 -12.07
N GLN A 102 31.75 15.63 -11.64
CA GLN A 102 30.60 15.45 -12.52
C GLN A 102 29.86 16.79 -12.70
N LYS A 103 29.24 17.01 -13.86
CA LYS A 103 28.35 18.16 -14.05
C LYS A 103 27.00 17.85 -13.41
N THR A 104 26.56 18.64 -12.43
CA THR A 104 25.21 18.54 -11.86
C THR A 104 24.18 18.94 -12.90
N THR A 105 23.20 18.07 -13.18
CA THR A 105 22.00 18.42 -13.94
C THR A 105 20.89 18.87 -12.98
N LYS A 106 19.93 19.67 -13.50
CA LYS A 106 18.82 20.23 -12.69
C LYS A 106 17.88 19.16 -12.09
N THR A 107 17.96 17.94 -12.63
CA THR A 107 17.26 16.70 -12.28
C THR A 107 17.88 15.96 -11.09
N ASP A 108 19.09 16.32 -10.67
CA ASP A 108 19.81 15.59 -9.60
C ASP A 108 19.49 16.10 -8.18
N LEU A 109 18.84 17.26 -8.07
CA LEU A 109 18.49 17.85 -6.78
C LEU A 109 17.03 17.57 -6.38
N PRO A 110 16.75 17.31 -5.09
CA PRO A 110 15.40 17.05 -4.61
C PRO A 110 14.44 18.20 -4.84
N LEU A 111 13.17 17.87 -5.09
CA LEU A 111 12.04 18.77 -4.87
C LEU A 111 11.36 18.41 -3.54
N LEU A 112 11.14 19.40 -2.67
CA LEU A 112 10.44 19.21 -1.40
C LEU A 112 8.92 19.35 -1.60
N TRP A 113 8.17 18.39 -1.09
CA TRP A 113 6.70 18.37 -1.05
C TRP A 113 6.22 18.35 0.39
N ILE A 114 5.61 19.44 0.83
CA ILE A 114 4.95 19.52 2.14
C ILE A 114 3.47 19.17 1.94
N ILE A 115 3.01 18.08 2.52
CA ILE A 115 1.60 17.68 2.45
C ILE A 115 0.93 18.06 3.77
N THR A 116 -0.09 18.91 3.73
CA THR A 116 -0.79 19.38 4.93
C THR A 116 -2.30 19.31 4.74
N PRO A 117 -3.08 18.91 5.77
CA PRO A 117 -4.53 18.78 5.66
C PRO A 117 -5.18 20.11 5.25
N THR A 118 -4.78 21.20 5.91
CA THR A 118 -5.29 22.55 5.68
C THR A 118 -4.18 23.57 5.73
N ILE A 119 -4.37 24.69 5.03
CA ILE A 119 -3.44 25.81 5.04
C ILE A 119 -4.22 27.12 5.01
N SER A 120 -3.76 28.12 5.76
CA SER A 120 -4.39 29.44 5.77
C SER A 120 -3.80 30.34 4.70
N GLN A 121 -4.58 31.32 4.24
CA GLN A 121 -4.10 32.32 3.27
C GLN A 121 -2.91 33.12 3.81
N ALA A 122 -2.86 33.37 5.13
CA ALA A 122 -1.74 34.03 5.78
C ALA A 122 -0.42 33.26 5.60
N ILE A 123 -0.45 31.93 5.67
CA ILE A 123 0.74 31.09 5.45
C ILE A 123 1.13 31.10 3.97
N ILE A 124 0.17 30.94 3.06
CA ILE A 124 0.42 30.98 1.60
C ILE A 124 1.11 32.29 1.22
N SER A 125 0.53 33.43 1.63
CA SER A 125 1.10 34.75 1.38
C SER A 125 2.44 34.96 2.11
N GLY A 126 2.59 34.43 3.33
CA GLY A 126 3.81 34.56 4.11
C GLY A 126 5.03 33.85 3.53
N VAL A 127 4.83 32.81 2.70
CA VAL A 127 5.90 32.13 1.96
C VAL A 127 5.94 32.48 0.47
N SER A 128 5.15 33.48 0.05
CA SER A 128 4.99 33.91 -1.34
C SER A 128 4.69 32.75 -2.30
N ALA A 129 3.86 31.81 -1.84
CA ALA A 129 3.44 30.65 -2.61
C ALA A 129 2.39 31.05 -3.66
N VAL A 130 2.54 30.53 -4.88
CA VAL A 130 1.58 30.71 -5.99
C VAL A 130 0.98 29.39 -6.40
N ASN A 131 -0.20 29.38 -7.04
CA ASN A 131 -0.78 28.14 -7.55
C ASN A 131 0.16 27.47 -8.56
N ASP A 132 0.32 26.16 -8.42
CA ASP A 132 1.17 25.38 -9.29
C ASP A 132 0.52 25.16 -10.67
N THR A 133 1.24 25.56 -11.71
CA THR A 133 0.76 25.43 -13.10
C THR A 133 1.02 24.05 -13.70
N GLU A 134 1.98 23.29 -13.15
CA GLU A 134 2.40 21.98 -13.70
C GLU A 134 1.42 20.86 -13.33
N CYS A 135 1.01 20.81 -12.06
CA CYS A 135 0.06 19.80 -11.59
C CYS A 135 -1.39 20.10 -12.00
N ASN A 136 -1.70 21.36 -12.35
CA ASN A 136 -3.02 21.84 -12.78
C ASN A 136 -4.18 21.38 -11.86
N SER A 137 -3.95 21.42 -10.55
CA SER A 137 -4.92 21.02 -9.53
C SER A 137 -4.98 22.07 -8.42
N PRO A 138 -6.19 22.46 -7.95
CA PRO A 138 -6.31 23.37 -6.84
C PRO A 138 -5.69 22.76 -5.57
N GLY A 139 -5.20 23.61 -4.68
CA GLY A 139 -4.53 23.16 -3.45
C GLY A 139 -3.09 22.75 -3.62
N ILE A 140 -2.49 22.92 -4.81
CA ILE A 140 -1.05 22.72 -5.00
C ILE A 140 -0.41 24.07 -5.24
N TYR A 141 0.56 24.39 -4.40
CA TYR A 141 1.24 25.66 -4.39
C TYR A 141 2.74 25.47 -4.58
N THR A 142 3.36 26.39 -5.31
CA THR A 142 4.79 26.39 -5.62
C THR A 142 5.44 27.64 -5.04
N LEU A 143 6.56 27.46 -4.35
CA LEU A 143 7.39 28.55 -3.86
C LEU A 143 8.37 29.00 -4.97
N GLY A 144 9.10 30.09 -4.74
CA GLY A 144 10.11 30.57 -5.69
C GLY A 144 11.05 29.45 -6.16
N LYS A 145 11.35 29.41 -7.47
CA LYS A 145 12.03 28.29 -8.14
C LYS A 145 13.34 27.83 -7.46
N ILE A 146 14.08 28.77 -6.86
CA ILE A 146 15.34 28.49 -6.15
C ILE A 146 15.11 27.63 -4.89
N LEU A 147 13.95 27.79 -4.23
CA LEU A 147 13.61 27.10 -2.98
C LEU A 147 13.19 25.63 -3.21
N ARG A 148 12.97 25.20 -4.46
CA ARG A 148 12.60 23.83 -4.84
C ARG A 148 11.56 23.19 -3.90
N THR A 149 10.50 23.94 -3.60
CA THR A 149 9.48 23.51 -2.62
C THR A 149 8.08 23.73 -3.17
N LYS A 150 7.22 22.73 -2.98
CA LYS A 150 5.79 22.78 -3.24
C LYS A 150 5.01 22.38 -1.98
N ILE A 151 3.82 22.93 -1.82
CA ILE A 151 2.90 22.67 -0.70
C ILE A 151 1.59 22.13 -1.25
N ILE A 152 1.12 21.02 -0.70
CA ILE A 152 -0.16 20.38 -1.03
C ILE A 152 -1.11 20.59 0.14
N ALA A 153 -2.16 21.38 -0.08
CA ALA A 153 -3.26 21.61 0.83
C ALA A 153 -4.39 20.62 0.53
N VAL A 154 -4.43 19.51 1.28
CA VAL A 154 -5.28 18.36 0.96
C VAL A 154 -6.77 18.71 0.89
N HIS A 155 -7.27 19.56 1.80
CA HIS A 155 -8.67 20.03 1.79
C HIS A 155 -9.12 20.80 0.55
N GLN A 156 -8.21 21.25 -0.30
CA GLN A 156 -8.51 21.99 -1.53
C GLN A 156 -8.40 21.12 -2.79
N LEU A 157 -7.94 19.88 -2.65
CA LEU A 157 -7.82 18.95 -3.77
C LEU A 157 -9.22 18.54 -4.27
N LYS A 158 -9.41 18.53 -5.59
CA LYS A 158 -10.65 18.03 -6.20
C LYS A 158 -10.83 16.55 -5.88
N LYS A 159 -12.07 16.11 -5.61
CA LYS A 159 -12.41 14.70 -5.45
C LYS A 159 -12.37 13.98 -6.80
N SER A 160 -11.25 13.32 -7.08
CA SER A 160 -11.06 12.47 -8.26
C SER A 160 -9.96 11.43 -8.01
N GLY A 161 -9.88 10.42 -8.90
CA GLY A 161 -8.82 9.41 -8.84
C GLY A 161 -7.41 10.00 -8.90
N GLU A 162 -7.23 11.16 -9.56
CA GLU A 162 -5.95 11.86 -9.66
C GLU A 162 -5.41 12.35 -8.31
N THR A 163 -6.27 12.59 -7.33
CA THR A 163 -5.91 13.13 -6.01
C THR A 163 -6.16 12.15 -4.87
N LEU A 164 -6.76 10.99 -5.18
CA LEU A 164 -7.19 9.98 -4.20
C LEU A 164 -6.07 9.68 -3.19
N TRP A 165 -4.90 9.33 -3.69
CA TRP A 165 -3.78 8.90 -2.86
C TRP A 165 -3.24 10.01 -1.94
N LEU A 166 -3.40 11.28 -2.33
CA LEU A 166 -3.06 12.44 -1.48
C LEU A 166 -4.15 12.72 -0.45
N ARG A 167 -5.43 12.52 -0.79
CA ARG A 167 -6.56 12.76 0.12
C ARG A 167 -6.64 11.75 1.27
N ILE A 168 -6.11 10.53 1.09
CA ILE A 168 -5.96 9.53 2.18
C ILE A 168 -5.07 10.06 3.31
N LEU A 169 -4.08 10.91 3.01
CA LEU A 169 -3.23 11.59 3.99
C LEU A 169 -3.90 12.81 4.67
N GLY A 170 -5.16 13.10 4.31
CA GLY A 170 -5.93 14.21 4.85
C GLY A 170 -6.42 13.99 6.28
N ARG A 171 -7.43 14.76 6.68
CA ARG A 171 -8.12 14.67 7.99
C ARG A 171 -9.62 14.83 7.82
N GLY A 172 -10.38 14.27 8.77
CA GLY A 172 -11.84 14.39 8.84
C GLY A 172 -12.51 13.88 7.56
N GLN A 173 -13.49 14.63 7.07
CA GLN A 173 -14.31 14.24 5.92
C GLN A 173 -13.50 13.92 4.66
N VAL A 174 -12.42 14.67 4.39
CA VAL A 174 -11.59 14.45 3.19
C VAL A 174 -10.92 13.07 3.21
N GLN A 175 -10.44 12.66 4.38
CA GLN A 175 -9.81 11.36 4.57
C GLN A 175 -10.83 10.23 4.48
N LYS A 176 -11.99 10.39 5.12
CA LYS A 176 -13.11 9.43 5.07
C LYS A 176 -13.57 9.17 3.65
N GLU A 177 -13.85 10.23 2.90
CA GLU A 177 -14.30 10.10 1.51
C GLU A 177 -13.25 9.46 0.60
N ALA A 178 -11.97 9.72 0.85
CA ALA A 178 -10.88 9.08 0.10
C ALA A 178 -10.76 7.59 0.44
N ILE A 179 -10.98 7.20 1.70
CA ILE A 179 -11.00 5.79 2.09
C ILE A 179 -12.21 5.07 1.46
N GLU A 180 -13.38 5.71 1.42
CA GLU A 180 -14.55 5.14 0.71
C GLU A 180 -14.30 4.99 -0.79
N GLU A 181 -13.65 5.95 -1.42
CA GLU A 181 -13.25 5.85 -2.83
C GLU A 181 -12.23 4.72 -3.05
N LEU A 182 -11.22 4.59 -2.17
CA LEU A 182 -10.27 3.48 -2.16
C LEU A 182 -10.99 2.12 -2.05
N ARG A 183 -12.00 2.03 -1.18
CA ARG A 183 -12.80 0.81 -1.00
C ARG A 183 -13.58 0.44 -2.25
N ASN A 184 -13.91 1.40 -3.11
CA ASN A 184 -14.66 1.17 -4.34
C ASN A 184 -13.76 0.99 -5.59
N LEU A 185 -12.43 1.03 -5.45
CA LEU A 185 -11.52 0.69 -6.55
C LEU A 185 -11.70 -0.77 -7.01
N SER A 186 -11.28 -1.09 -8.24
CA SER A 186 -11.29 -2.48 -8.75
C SER A 186 -10.58 -3.44 -7.80
N VAL A 187 -11.10 -4.65 -7.64
CA VAL A 187 -10.46 -5.73 -6.88
C VAL A 187 -9.12 -6.16 -7.49
N GLU A 188 -8.91 -5.89 -8.77
CA GLU A 188 -7.67 -6.20 -9.50
C GLU A 188 -6.53 -5.22 -9.15
N ASN A 189 -6.84 -4.09 -8.49
CA ASN A 189 -5.82 -3.15 -8.06
C ASN A 189 -5.15 -3.66 -6.78
N PRO A 190 -3.89 -4.12 -6.81
CA PRO A 190 -3.20 -4.67 -5.64
C PRO A 190 -3.01 -3.61 -4.54
N LEU A 191 -2.87 -2.33 -4.93
CA LEU A 191 -2.75 -1.23 -3.98
C LEU A 191 -4.02 -1.05 -3.15
N ARG A 192 -5.19 -1.44 -3.66
CA ARG A 192 -6.44 -1.39 -2.89
C ARG A 192 -6.32 -2.22 -1.62
N PHE A 193 -5.86 -3.47 -1.73
CA PHE A 193 -5.75 -4.36 -0.58
C PHE A 193 -4.69 -3.85 0.39
N ASN A 194 -3.48 -3.60 -0.09
CA ASN A 194 -2.34 -3.22 0.74
C ASN A 194 -2.60 -1.91 1.49
N VAL A 195 -3.16 -0.90 0.81
CA VAL A 195 -3.49 0.38 1.45
C VAL A 195 -4.63 0.23 2.45
N LEU A 196 -5.66 -0.57 2.16
CA LEU A 196 -6.73 -0.81 3.13
C LEU A 196 -6.20 -1.48 4.40
N GLU A 197 -5.27 -2.43 4.29
CA GLU A 197 -4.62 -3.01 5.47
C GLU A 197 -3.87 -1.95 6.29
N LEU A 198 -3.13 -1.04 5.65
CA LEU A 198 -2.47 0.07 6.35
C LEU A 198 -3.49 0.99 7.05
N VAL A 199 -4.63 1.26 6.41
CA VAL A 199 -5.72 2.04 7.02
C VAL A 199 -6.30 1.31 8.24
N TYR A 200 -6.56 0.01 8.17
CA TYR A 200 -7.09 -0.75 9.31
C TYR A 200 -6.08 -0.85 10.46
N ASN A 201 -4.80 -0.97 10.16
CA ASN A 201 -3.74 -0.90 11.16
C ASN A 201 -3.70 0.48 11.84
N LEU A 202 -3.89 1.57 11.08
CA LEU A 202 -4.04 2.91 11.64
C LEU A 202 -5.23 2.97 12.61
N LEU A 203 -6.40 2.44 12.23
CA LEU A 203 -7.60 2.45 13.10
C LEU A 203 -7.35 1.67 14.39
N THR A 204 -6.81 0.46 14.30
CA THR A 204 -6.47 -0.38 15.46
C THR A 204 -5.51 0.35 16.42
N MET A 205 -4.46 0.99 15.87
CA MET A 205 -3.50 1.74 16.68
C MET A 205 -4.11 2.98 17.34
N LEU A 206 -5.07 3.62 16.68
CA LEU A 206 -5.81 4.75 17.25
C LEU A 206 -6.77 4.27 18.36
N GLU A 207 -7.50 3.17 18.17
CA GLU A 207 -8.42 2.59 19.17
C GLU A 207 -7.74 2.29 20.51
N LEU A 208 -6.47 1.83 20.46
CA LEU A 208 -5.68 1.55 21.67
C LEU A 208 -5.28 2.81 22.45
N ASN A 209 -5.51 4.02 21.92
CA ASN A 209 -5.03 5.28 22.50
C ASN A 209 -6.07 6.00 23.37
N ARG A 210 -5.69 6.30 24.62
CA ARG A 210 -6.52 7.07 25.58
C ARG A 210 -6.33 8.57 25.37
N GLY A 211 -6.75 9.10 24.23
CA GLY A 211 -6.56 10.52 23.92
C GLY A 211 -6.89 10.88 22.47
N LEU A 212 -7.95 10.27 21.93
CA LEU A 212 -8.35 10.46 20.55
C LEU A 212 -8.98 11.83 20.34
N GLU A 213 -8.51 12.50 19.30
CA GLU A 213 -9.13 13.68 18.71
C GLU A 213 -10.53 13.31 18.17
N PRO A 214 -11.50 14.25 18.15
CA PRO A 214 -12.86 13.98 17.68
C PRO A 214 -12.90 13.33 16.29
N GLU A 215 -12.10 13.80 15.35
CA GLU A 215 -12.07 13.28 13.98
C GLU A 215 -11.50 11.84 13.92
N ASP A 216 -10.56 11.50 14.79
CA ASP A 216 -10.01 10.14 14.86
C ASP A 216 -11.07 9.16 15.43
N ARG A 217 -11.86 9.60 16.42
CA ARG A 217 -12.99 8.79 16.95
C ARG A 217 -14.06 8.58 15.90
N GLU A 218 -14.41 9.63 15.17
CA GLU A 218 -15.42 9.58 14.10
C GLU A 218 -14.96 8.66 12.96
N LEU A 219 -13.68 8.72 12.59
CA LEU A 219 -13.08 7.85 11.59
C LEU A 219 -13.14 6.36 12.00
N ILE A 220 -12.82 6.06 13.27
CA ILE A 220 -12.93 4.71 13.84
C ILE A 220 -14.39 4.23 13.80
N MET A 221 -15.32 5.03 14.33
CA MET A 221 -16.73 4.61 14.44
C MET A 221 -17.36 4.26 13.09
N GLU A 222 -17.01 4.97 12.03
CA GLU A 222 -17.54 4.72 10.70
C GLU A 222 -16.89 3.54 9.98
N LEU A 223 -15.58 3.33 10.17
CA LEU A 223 -14.82 2.37 9.37
C LEU A 223 -14.63 1.01 10.06
N SER A 224 -14.58 0.96 11.41
CA SER A 224 -14.32 -0.28 12.16
C SER A 224 -15.39 -1.38 11.97
N PRO A 225 -16.71 -1.10 11.97
CA PRO A 225 -17.72 -2.14 11.76
C PRO A 225 -17.55 -2.87 10.41
N LEU A 226 -17.24 -2.10 9.37
CA LEU A 226 -17.09 -2.61 8.00
C LEU A 226 -15.78 -3.41 7.84
N TYR A 227 -14.74 -3.07 8.58
CA TYR A 227 -13.52 -3.87 8.68
C TYR A 227 -13.77 -5.22 9.34
N LEU A 228 -14.45 -5.22 10.49
CA LEU A 228 -14.74 -6.43 11.27
C LEU A 228 -15.60 -7.42 10.47
N GLU A 229 -16.63 -6.94 9.78
CA GLU A 229 -17.47 -7.76 8.91
C GLU A 229 -16.64 -8.42 7.79
N ARG A 230 -15.71 -7.68 7.19
CA ARG A 230 -14.83 -8.22 6.14
C ARG A 230 -13.86 -9.28 6.68
N LEU A 231 -13.29 -9.05 7.86
CA LEU A 231 -12.39 -10.01 8.51
C LEU A 231 -13.13 -11.32 8.83
N GLU A 232 -14.36 -11.21 9.33
CA GLU A 232 -15.19 -12.36 9.62
C GLU A 232 -15.54 -13.14 8.35
N ASN A 233 -15.97 -12.45 7.29
CA ASN A 233 -16.25 -13.07 5.99
C ASN A 233 -15.04 -13.78 5.40
N ALA A 234 -13.85 -13.15 5.45
CA ALA A 234 -12.61 -13.76 4.98
C ALA A 234 -12.23 -14.99 5.80
N THR A 235 -12.37 -14.91 7.13
CA THR A 235 -12.10 -16.04 8.04
C THR A 235 -13.07 -17.20 7.80
N GLN A 236 -14.36 -16.92 7.59
CA GLN A 236 -15.34 -17.94 7.26
C GLN A 236 -15.04 -18.61 5.92
N LYS A 237 -14.68 -17.83 4.89
CA LYS A 237 -14.30 -18.36 3.59
C LYS A 237 -13.06 -19.26 3.67
N GLY A 238 -11.98 -18.79 4.33
CA GLY A 238 -10.78 -19.60 4.52
C GLY A 238 -11.04 -20.88 5.31
N ARG A 239 -11.94 -20.84 6.31
CA ARG A 239 -12.36 -22.06 7.04
C ARG A 239 -13.15 -23.02 6.16
N GLN A 240 -13.95 -22.52 5.21
CA GLN A 240 -14.68 -23.36 4.27
C GLN A 240 -13.74 -24.00 3.25
N GLU A 241 -12.82 -23.22 2.66
CA GLU A 241 -11.80 -23.70 1.71
C GLU A 241 -10.91 -24.77 2.37
N GLY A 242 -10.32 -24.48 3.54
CA GLY A 242 -9.49 -25.45 4.25
C GLY A 242 -10.25 -26.73 4.68
N LYS A 243 -11.56 -26.64 4.94
CA LYS A 243 -12.39 -27.83 5.19
C LYS A 243 -12.63 -28.64 3.91
N GLN A 244 -12.77 -27.99 2.76
CA GLN A 244 -12.96 -28.67 1.48
C GLN A 244 -11.66 -29.34 1.04
N GLU A 245 -10.54 -28.61 1.07
CA GLU A 245 -9.20 -29.13 0.77
C GLU A 245 -8.86 -30.31 1.68
N GLY A 246 -9.01 -30.15 3.00
CA GLY A 246 -8.74 -31.25 3.94
C GLY A 246 -9.64 -32.48 3.75
N ARG A 247 -10.89 -32.30 3.26
CA ARG A 247 -11.75 -33.43 2.88
C ARG A 247 -11.28 -34.11 1.60
N GLN A 248 -10.84 -33.35 0.61
CA GLN A 248 -10.33 -33.90 -0.65
C GLN A 248 -9.01 -34.65 -0.43
N GLU A 249 -8.06 -34.04 0.29
CA GLU A 249 -6.80 -34.68 0.67
C GLU A 249 -7.03 -35.93 1.53
N GLY A 250 -7.94 -35.85 2.52
CA GLY A 250 -8.32 -37.00 3.33
C GLY A 250 -8.94 -38.14 2.50
N LYS A 251 -9.84 -37.81 1.56
CA LYS A 251 -10.44 -38.79 0.65
C LYS A 251 -9.38 -39.44 -0.23
N ARG A 252 -8.45 -38.65 -0.79
CA ARG A 252 -7.31 -39.14 -1.57
C ARG A 252 -6.45 -40.11 -0.77
N LEU A 253 -6.05 -39.74 0.44
CA LEU A 253 -5.23 -40.58 1.29
C LEU A 253 -5.90 -41.92 1.60
N ILE A 254 -7.21 -41.92 1.85
CA ILE A 254 -7.99 -43.15 2.08
C ILE A 254 -8.00 -44.03 0.82
N VAL A 255 -8.23 -43.44 -0.36
CA VAL A 255 -8.23 -44.16 -1.65
C VAL A 255 -6.87 -44.78 -1.91
N GLU A 256 -5.79 -44.01 -1.79
CA GLU A 256 -4.43 -44.50 -1.97
C GLU A 256 -4.12 -45.66 -1.02
N ASN A 257 -4.48 -45.55 0.26
CA ASN A 257 -4.27 -46.63 1.22
C ASN A 257 -5.10 -47.88 0.89
N LEU A 258 -6.36 -47.73 0.48
CA LEU A 258 -7.20 -48.87 0.08
C LEU A 258 -6.64 -49.60 -1.13
N LEU A 259 -6.20 -48.87 -2.16
CA LEU A 259 -5.56 -49.45 -3.34
C LEU A 259 -4.26 -50.18 -2.98
N ARG A 260 -3.44 -49.59 -2.10
CA ARG A 260 -2.21 -50.24 -1.59
C ARG A 260 -2.51 -51.52 -0.81
N VAL A 261 -3.51 -51.51 0.06
CA VAL A 261 -3.92 -52.70 0.84
C VAL A 261 -4.48 -53.80 -0.08
N ARG A 262 -5.25 -53.43 -1.10
CA ARG A 262 -5.89 -54.38 -2.03
C ARG A 262 -4.93 -54.97 -3.05
N PHE A 263 -4.04 -54.16 -3.61
CA PHE A 263 -3.22 -54.52 -4.77
C PHE A 263 -1.71 -54.50 -4.50
N GLY A 264 -1.29 -54.21 -3.27
CA GLY A 264 0.11 -54.22 -2.83
C GLY A 264 0.84 -52.91 -3.07
N SER A 265 1.07 -52.54 -4.33
CA SER A 265 1.77 -51.30 -4.70
C SER A 265 0.93 -50.39 -5.59
N LEU A 266 1.11 -49.08 -5.43
CA LEU A 266 0.55 -48.05 -6.30
C LEU A 266 1.57 -47.74 -7.39
N ASP A 267 1.38 -48.31 -8.57
CA ASP A 267 2.14 -48.03 -9.79
C ASP A 267 1.54 -46.83 -10.55
N GLU A 268 2.20 -46.41 -11.63
CA GLU A 268 1.76 -45.24 -12.42
C GLU A 268 0.35 -45.42 -13.02
N GLU A 269 -0.02 -46.65 -13.38
CA GLU A 269 -1.36 -46.97 -13.90
C GLU A 269 -2.44 -46.71 -12.85
N LEU A 270 -2.23 -47.17 -11.61
CA LEU A 270 -3.17 -46.93 -10.52
C LEU A 270 -3.18 -45.47 -10.05
N LEU A 271 -2.04 -44.77 -10.07
CA LEU A 271 -1.98 -43.34 -9.77
C LEU A 271 -2.76 -42.51 -10.80
N GLY A 272 -2.71 -42.89 -12.07
CA GLY A 272 -3.38 -42.20 -13.18
C GLY A 272 -4.92 -42.19 -13.08
N ILE A 273 -5.52 -43.17 -12.39
CA ILE A 273 -6.98 -43.26 -12.25
C ILE A 273 -7.52 -42.62 -10.96
N ILE A 274 -6.65 -42.19 -10.02
CA ILE A 274 -7.08 -41.67 -8.71
C ILE A 274 -7.97 -40.44 -8.83
N GLU A 275 -7.65 -39.51 -9.73
CA GLU A 275 -8.46 -38.29 -9.92
C GLU A 275 -9.89 -38.64 -10.38
N GLN A 276 -10.01 -39.62 -11.29
CA GLN A 276 -11.31 -40.08 -11.79
C GLN A 276 -12.10 -40.82 -10.70
N LEU A 277 -11.42 -41.61 -9.86
CA LEU A 277 -12.02 -42.26 -8.70
C LEU A 277 -12.50 -41.21 -7.69
N LEU A 278 -11.70 -40.18 -7.39
CA LEU A 278 -12.06 -39.14 -6.43
C LEU A 278 -13.27 -38.31 -6.87
N ALA A 279 -13.53 -38.22 -8.18
CA ALA A 279 -14.73 -37.59 -8.74
C ALA A 279 -16.04 -38.36 -8.46
N LEU A 280 -15.97 -39.65 -8.09
CA LEU A 280 -17.15 -40.47 -7.82
C LEU A 280 -17.73 -40.24 -6.41
N PRO A 281 -19.03 -40.49 -6.20
CA PRO A 281 -19.63 -40.58 -4.88
C PRO A 281 -18.89 -41.60 -4.00
N SER A 282 -18.74 -41.32 -2.70
CA SER A 282 -17.94 -42.17 -1.79
C SER A 282 -18.41 -43.62 -1.75
N GLU A 283 -19.72 -43.87 -1.80
CA GLU A 283 -20.30 -45.22 -1.80
C GLU A 283 -19.95 -46.01 -3.06
N GLU A 284 -20.02 -45.36 -4.23
CA GLU A 284 -19.67 -45.97 -5.51
C GLU A 284 -18.16 -46.24 -5.59
N LEU A 285 -17.34 -45.28 -5.16
CA LEU A 285 -15.90 -45.43 -5.05
C LEU A 285 -15.52 -46.64 -4.17
N SER A 286 -16.07 -46.72 -2.94
CA SER A 286 -15.76 -47.81 -2.02
C SER A 286 -16.17 -49.17 -2.60
N ARG A 287 -17.33 -49.22 -3.25
CA ARG A 287 -17.82 -50.44 -3.89
C ARG A 287 -16.88 -50.89 -5.02
N LEU A 288 -16.49 -49.99 -5.92
CA LEU A 288 -15.62 -50.33 -7.05
C LEU A 288 -14.25 -50.85 -6.60
N ILE A 289 -13.65 -50.21 -5.59
CA ILE A 289 -12.33 -50.64 -5.06
C ILE A 289 -12.41 -52.01 -4.36
N LEU A 290 -13.53 -52.31 -3.70
CA LEU A 290 -13.71 -53.57 -2.96
C LEU A 290 -14.20 -54.75 -3.81
N GLU A 291 -14.95 -54.49 -4.88
CA GLU A 291 -15.56 -55.54 -5.71
C GLU A 291 -14.72 -55.89 -6.95
N LEU A 292 -14.04 -54.92 -7.57
CA LEU A 292 -13.32 -55.15 -8.82
C LEU A 292 -11.90 -55.69 -8.61
N SER A 293 -11.42 -56.46 -9.60
CA SER A 293 -10.00 -56.79 -9.74
C SER A 293 -9.19 -55.55 -10.19
N ARG A 294 -7.86 -55.64 -10.10
CA ARG A 294 -6.96 -54.59 -10.60
C ARG A 294 -7.21 -54.32 -12.09
N GLU A 295 -7.26 -55.36 -12.92
CA GLU A 295 -7.47 -55.17 -14.37
C GLU A 295 -8.85 -54.60 -14.69
N GLU A 296 -9.90 -55.05 -14.00
CA GLU A 296 -11.26 -54.53 -14.19
C GLU A 296 -11.39 -53.06 -13.79
N LEU A 297 -10.72 -52.65 -12.70
CA LEU A 297 -10.69 -51.26 -12.27
C LEU A 297 -9.97 -50.38 -13.30
N LEU A 298 -8.81 -50.81 -13.79
CA LEU A 298 -8.04 -50.08 -14.80
C LEU A 298 -8.82 -49.98 -16.12
N THR A 299 -9.41 -51.07 -16.61
CA THR A 299 -10.21 -51.11 -17.85
C THR A 299 -11.41 -50.15 -17.80
N LYS A 300 -11.88 -49.78 -16.61
CA LYS A 300 -13.01 -48.89 -16.44
C LYS A 300 -12.64 -47.41 -16.49
N PHE A 301 -11.39 -47.04 -16.19
CA PHE A 301 -10.93 -45.65 -16.03
C PHE A 301 -9.72 -45.27 -16.92
N ILE A 302 -9.14 -46.24 -17.63
CA ILE A 302 -8.10 -46.08 -18.66
C ILE A 302 -8.72 -46.40 -20.02
#